data_AF-T0Y7Q5-F1
#
_entry.id   AF-T0Y7Q5-F1
#
_cell.length_a   1.000
_cell.length_b   1.000
_cell.length_c   1.000
_cell.angle_alpha   90.00
_cell.angle_beta   90.00
_cell.angle_gamma   90.00
#
_symmetry.space_group_name_H-M   'P 1'
#
loop_
_entity.id
_entity.type
_entity.pdbx_description
1 polymer ?
#
loop_
_entity_poly.entity_id
_entity_poly.type
_entity_poly.pdbx_seq_one_letter_code
_entity_poly.pdbx_strand_id
1 'polypeptide(L)'
;MAVLVCLLLGMSLNKCADTVGCILGPSLRTIRRWWRWLEARHALFSFRLLDREPEWGRAVHWTDFWRRALAQQPLRELMAYLDNQGLIVP
;
A
#
# COMPACT_ATOMS: atom_id res chain seq x y z
N MET A 1 -0.02 -8.21 4.32
CA MET A 1 -1.21 -7.95 3.48
C MET A 1 -2.37 -7.35 4.26
N ALA A 2 -2.87 -8.01 5.32
CA ALA A 2 -4.07 -7.57 6.06
C ALA A 2 -3.98 -6.13 6.62
N VAL A 3 -2.87 -5.76 7.29
CA VAL A 3 -2.71 -4.42 7.88
C VAL A 3 -2.87 -3.29 6.86
N LEU A 4 -2.22 -3.43 5.69
CA LEU A 4 -2.22 -2.36 4.69
C LEU A 4 -3.62 -2.16 4.11
N VAL A 5 -4.34 -3.25 3.85
CA VAL A 5 -5.74 -3.22 3.40
C VAL A 5 -6.64 -2.59 4.46
N CYS A 6 -6.45 -2.93 5.74
CA CYS A 6 -7.21 -2.35 6.85
C CYS A 6 -7.01 -0.82 6.96
N LEU A 7 -5.76 -0.35 6.83
CA LEU A 7 -5.46 1.08 6.81
C LEU A 7 -6.03 1.76 5.58
N LEU A 8 -5.89 1.12 4.43
CA LEU A 8 -6.45 1.63 3.20
C LEU A 8 -7.95 1.75 3.36
N LEU A 9 -8.69 0.80 3.92
CA LEU A 9 -10.14 0.87 4.18
C LEU A 9 -10.56 1.94 5.22
N GLY A 10 -9.63 2.75 5.74
CA GLY A 10 -9.94 3.85 6.66
C GLY A 10 -10.07 3.41 8.11
N MET A 11 -9.67 2.19 8.46
CA MET A 11 -9.59 1.80 9.87
C MET A 11 -8.45 2.55 10.55
N SER A 12 -8.71 3.02 11.77
CA SER A 12 -7.68 3.66 12.59
C SER A 12 -6.48 2.72 12.79
N LEU A 13 -5.28 3.29 12.85
CA LEU A 13 -4.03 2.56 13.12
C LEU A 13 -4.13 1.69 14.39
N ASN A 14 -4.80 2.17 15.42
CA ASN A 14 -5.00 1.44 16.68
C ASN A 14 -5.86 0.18 16.44
N LYS A 15 -7.03 0.32 15.81
CA LYS A 15 -7.85 -0.85 15.44
C LYS A 15 -7.11 -1.86 14.57
N CYS A 16 -6.27 -1.41 13.63
CA CYS A 16 -5.47 -2.30 12.79
C CYS A 16 -4.41 -3.06 13.59
N ALA A 17 -3.77 -2.40 14.56
CA ALA A 17 -2.82 -3.04 15.46
C ALA A 17 -3.50 -4.03 16.41
N ASP A 18 -4.72 -3.74 16.88
CA ASP A 18 -5.46 -4.67 17.74
C ASP A 18 -5.96 -5.88 16.94
N THR A 19 -6.45 -5.69 15.71
CA THR A 19 -6.97 -6.79 14.89
C THR A 19 -5.88 -7.66 14.25
N VAL A 20 -4.72 -7.10 13.91
CA VAL A 20 -3.66 -7.82 13.18
C VAL A 20 -2.41 -8.05 14.01
N GLY A 21 -2.19 -7.24 15.06
CA GLY A 21 -1.04 -7.36 15.97
C GLY A 21 -1.10 -8.57 16.89
N CYS A 22 -2.30 -9.05 17.24
CA CYS A 22 -2.48 -10.11 18.23
C CYS A 22 -2.00 -11.51 17.82
N ILE A 23 -1.66 -11.75 16.54
CA ILE A 23 -1.32 -13.11 16.07
C ILE A 23 0.16 -13.25 15.68
N LEU A 24 0.81 -12.22 15.09
CA LEU A 24 2.24 -12.22 14.68
C LEU A 24 2.72 -10.82 14.22
N GLY A 25 2.00 -9.74 14.54
CA GLY A 25 2.02 -8.52 13.73
C GLY A 25 3.15 -7.52 14.04
N PRO A 26 3.61 -6.77 13.02
CA PRO A 26 4.55 -5.66 13.20
C PRO A 26 3.97 -4.59 14.14
N SER A 27 4.80 -4.01 15.01
CA SER A 27 4.38 -2.97 15.96
C SER A 27 3.67 -1.79 15.26
N LEU A 28 2.82 -1.05 15.98
CA LEU A 28 2.23 0.22 15.51
C LEU A 28 3.26 1.16 14.87
N ARG A 29 4.47 1.19 15.43
CA ARG A 29 5.59 1.99 14.90
C ARG A 29 6.04 1.49 13.52
N THR A 30 6.17 0.18 13.35
CA THR A 30 6.52 -0.46 12.08
C THR A 30 5.43 -0.20 11.04
N ILE A 31 4.16 -0.34 11.42
CA ILE A 31 3.01 -0.08 10.54
C ILE A 31 2.99 1.38 10.08
N ARG A 32 3.15 2.34 11.01
CA ARG A 32 3.25 3.78 10.68
C ARG A 32 4.44 4.08 9.78
N ARG A 33 5.58 3.43 10.00
CA ARG A 33 6.77 3.58 9.16
C ARG A 33 6.48 3.13 7.73
N TRP A 34 5.87 1.96 7.55
CA TRP A 34 5.49 1.45 6.24
C TRP A 34 4.46 2.35 5.56
N TRP A 35 3.47 2.82 6.30
CA TRP A 35 2.45 3.74 5.80
C TRP A 35 3.06 5.05 5.27
N ARG A 36 3.90 5.70 6.07
CA ARG A 36 4.61 6.93 5.67
C ARG A 36 5.56 6.69 4.50
N TRP A 37 6.21 5.52 4.47
CA TRP A 37 7.09 5.14 3.38
C TRP A 37 6.32 5.00 2.06
N LEU A 38 5.13 4.40 2.10
CA LEU A 38 4.26 4.21 0.93
C LEU A 38 3.69 5.54 0.44
N GLU A 39 3.26 6.42 1.36
CA GLU A 39 2.78 7.77 1.05
C GLU A 39 3.88 8.61 0.39
N ALA A 40 5.07 8.64 0.99
CA ALA A 40 6.19 9.42 0.47
C ALA A 40 6.67 8.98 -0.93
N ARG A 41 6.44 7.71 -1.29
CA ARG A 41 6.80 7.16 -2.61
C ARG A 41 5.62 7.04 -3.56
N HIS A 42 4.42 7.43 -3.13
CA HIS A 42 3.21 7.22 -3.90
C HIS A 42 3.32 7.82 -5.29
N ALA A 43 3.78 9.07 -5.44
CA ALA A 43 3.89 9.73 -6.74
C ALA A 43 4.79 8.95 -7.73
N LEU A 44 5.89 8.38 -7.23
CA LEU A 44 6.82 7.59 -8.05
C LEU A 44 6.22 6.23 -8.42
N PHE A 45 5.56 5.57 -7.47
CA PHE A 45 4.94 4.27 -7.68
C PHE A 45 3.71 4.36 -8.57
N SER A 46 2.85 5.35 -8.35
CA SER A 46 1.67 5.60 -9.17
C SER A 46 2.06 5.91 -10.60
N PHE A 47 3.11 6.71 -10.83
CA PHE A 47 3.58 6.99 -12.18
C PHE A 47 3.92 5.70 -12.96
N ARG A 48 4.69 4.79 -12.35
CA ARG A 48 5.05 3.50 -13.00
C ARG A 48 3.87 2.55 -13.13
N LEU A 49 2.97 2.52 -12.15
CA LEU A 49 1.79 1.67 -12.21
C LEU A 49 0.75 2.17 -13.20
N LEU A 50 0.65 3.48 -13.42
CA LEU A 50 -0.25 4.09 -14.40
C LEU A 50 0.25 3.93 -15.83
N ASP A 51 1.56 3.86 -16.04
CA ASP A 51 2.13 3.49 -17.34
C ASP A 51 1.69 2.08 -17.78
N ARG A 52 1.53 1.18 -16.80
CA ARG A 52 1.00 -0.18 -17.01
C ARG A 52 -0.53 -0.21 -17.08
N GLU A 53 -1.21 0.45 -16.14
CA GLU A 53 -2.67 0.38 -15.96
C GLU A 53 -3.26 1.80 -15.78
N PRO A 54 -3.51 2.52 -16.89
CA PRO A 54 -3.96 3.91 -16.84
C PRO A 54 -5.30 4.12 -16.12
N GLU A 55 -6.14 3.08 -16.10
CA GLU A 55 -7.49 3.12 -15.52
C GLU A 55 -7.47 3.42 -14.02
N TRP A 56 -6.37 3.12 -13.32
CA TRP A 56 -6.23 3.37 -11.89
C TRP A 56 -6.07 4.86 -11.55
N GLY A 57 -5.74 5.69 -12.55
CA GLY A 57 -5.45 7.12 -12.40
C GLY A 57 -6.65 7.99 -12.03
N ARG A 58 -7.86 7.42 -12.08
CA ARG A 58 -9.11 8.10 -11.68
C ARG A 58 -9.25 8.27 -10.16
N ALA A 59 -8.23 7.95 -9.38
CA ALA A 59 -8.27 8.08 -7.92
C ALA A 59 -7.85 9.49 -7.50
N VAL A 60 -8.67 10.15 -6.67
CA VAL A 60 -8.42 11.52 -6.21
C VAL A 60 -7.39 11.55 -5.08
N HIS A 61 -7.36 10.52 -4.25
CA HIS A 61 -6.41 10.36 -3.15
C HIS A 61 -5.53 9.13 -3.32
N TRP A 62 -4.30 9.22 -2.80
CA TRP A 62 -3.32 8.14 -2.88
C TRP A 62 -3.81 6.84 -2.22
N THR A 63 -4.58 6.96 -1.14
CA THR A 63 -5.20 5.82 -0.47
C THR A 63 -6.23 5.13 -1.37
N ASP A 64 -7.05 5.88 -2.10
CA ASP A 64 -8.02 5.33 -3.05
C ASP A 64 -7.34 4.66 -4.24
N PHE A 65 -6.19 5.19 -4.68
CA PHE A 65 -5.36 4.54 -5.70
C PHE A 65 -4.92 3.15 -5.24
N TRP A 66 -4.32 3.04 -4.05
CA TRP A 66 -3.85 1.76 -3.54
C TRP A 66 -4.99 0.80 -3.20
N ARG A 67 -6.16 1.29 -2.76
CA ARG A 67 -7.37 0.45 -2.64
C ARG A 67 -7.73 -0.20 -3.97
N ARG A 68 -7.78 0.58 -5.05
CA ARG A 68 -8.10 0.08 -6.40
C ARG A 68 -7.04 -0.88 -6.91
N ALA A 69 -5.76 -0.53 -6.79
CA ALA A 69 -4.66 -1.39 -7.19
C ALA A 69 -4.69 -2.74 -6.45
N LEU A 70 -4.94 -2.73 -5.12
CA LEU A 70 -5.00 -3.94 -4.31
C LEU A 70 -6.28 -4.78 -4.51
N ALA A 71 -7.36 -4.17 -5.02
CA ALA A 71 -8.54 -4.91 -5.43
C ALA A 71 -8.27 -5.75 -6.69
N GLN A 72 -7.35 -5.30 -7.55
CA GLN A 72 -7.01 -5.97 -8.81
C GLN A 72 -5.85 -6.95 -8.65
N GLN A 73 -4.80 -6.56 -7.91
CA GLN A 73 -3.60 -7.37 -7.74
C GLN A 73 -3.12 -7.37 -6.29
N PRO A 74 -2.61 -8.50 -5.78
CA PRO A 74 -2.02 -8.54 -4.45
C PRO A 74 -0.77 -7.66 -4.41
N LEU A 75 -0.55 -6.99 -3.27
CA LEU A 75 0.60 -6.11 -3.03
C LEU A 75 1.93 -6.74 -3.44
N ARG A 76 2.14 -8.03 -3.20
CA ARG A 76 3.37 -8.74 -3.57
C ARG A 76 3.69 -8.63 -5.07
N GLU A 77 2.67 -8.68 -5.93
CA GLU A 77 2.82 -8.62 -7.38
C GLU A 77 3.05 -7.20 -7.85
N LEU A 78 2.36 -6.22 -7.23
CA LEU A 78 2.62 -4.80 -7.47
C LEU A 78 4.04 -4.42 -7.05
N MET A 79 4.50 -4.90 -5.90
CA MET A 79 5.85 -4.67 -5.38
C MET A 79 6.91 -5.34 -6.26
N ALA A 80 6.72 -6.59 -6.69
CA ALA A 80 7.62 -7.27 -7.61
C ALA A 80 7.71 -6.55 -8.97
N TYR A 81 6.58 -6.03 -9.47
CA TYR A 81 6.58 -5.21 -10.68
C TYR A 81 7.40 -3.92 -10.49
N LEU A 82 7.22 -3.21 -9.38
CA LEU A 82 7.99 -1.99 -9.09
C LEU A 82 9.49 -2.28 -8.94
N ASP A 83 9.85 -3.39 -8.28
CA ASP A 83 11.24 -3.83 -8.13
C ASP A 83 11.88 -4.14 -9.50
N ASN A 84 11.16 -4.83 -10.40
CA ASN A 84 11.58 -5.05 -11.78
C ASN A 84 11.75 -3.75 -12.60
N GLN A 85 11.10 -2.66 -12.19
CA GLN A 85 11.29 -1.33 -12.79
C GLN A 85 12.48 -0.56 -12.18
N GLY A 86 13.27 -1.20 -11.31
CA GLY A 86 14.43 -0.62 -10.65
C GLY A 86 14.09 0.25 -9.45
N LEU A 87 12.88 0.15 -8.90
CA LEU A 87 12.47 0.90 -7.70
C LEU A 87 12.78 0.08 -6.45
N ILE A 88 13.42 0.72 -5.47
CA ILE A 88 13.73 0.07 -4.19
C ILE A 88 12.44 -0.16 -3.40
N VAL A 89 12.06 -1.42 -3.28
CA VAL A 89 10.94 -1.89 -2.47
C VAL A 89 11.48 -2.71 -1.27
N PRO A 90 11.00 -2.46 -0.03
CA PRO A 90 11.39 -3.20 1.18
C PRO A 90 10.93 -4.66 1.20
#